data_AF-A0A432ML81-F1
#
_entry.id   AF-A0A432ML81-F1
#
_cell.length_a   1.000
_cell.length_b   1.000
_cell.length_c   1.000
_cell.angle_alpha   90.00
_cell.angle_beta   90.00
_cell.angle_gamma   90.00
#
_symmetry.space_group_name_H-M   'P 1'
#
loop_
_entity.id
_entity.type
_entity.pdbx_description
1 polymer ?
#
loop_
_entity_poly.entity_id
_entity_poly.type
_entity_poly.pdbx_seq_one_letter_code
_entity_poly.pdbx_strand_id
1 'polypeptide(L)' 'MLSRRLSQPIALMALGEGVMAVRHPRRLAPLWEGGPSPFGAGEAWRARHPGSTRAIGAAEAAAGLGLAARPLPGPRSD' A
#
# COMPACT_ATOMS: atom_id res chain seq x y z
N MET A 1 7.02 12.80 17.52
CA MET A 1 5.89 13.55 16.93
C MET A 1 5.80 13.43 15.40
N LEU A 2 6.91 13.27 14.66
CA LEU A 2 6.90 13.08 13.19
C LEU A 2 6.23 11.76 12.74
N SER A 3 6.42 10.69 13.52
CA SER A 3 5.89 9.34 13.26
C SER A 3 4.37 9.28 13.13
N ARG A 4 3.63 10.13 13.85
CA ARG A 4 2.15 10.15 13.83
C ARG A 4 1.57 11.00 12.69
N ARG A 5 2.39 11.86 12.06
CA ARG A 5 2.02 12.63 10.86
C ARG A 5 2.30 11.84 9.59
N LEU A 6 3.35 11.04 9.57
CA LEU A 6 3.69 10.15 8.44
C LEU A 6 2.80 8.91 8.38
N SER A 7 2.20 8.48 9.49
CA SER A 7 1.35 7.28 9.51
C SER A 7 0.12 7.37 8.61
N GLN A 8 -0.41 8.58 8.39
CA GLN A 8 -1.65 8.77 7.63
C GLN A 8 -1.46 8.74 6.12
N PRO A 9 -0.46 9.45 5.55
CA PRO A 9 -0.07 9.26 4.15
C PRO A 9 0.31 7.81 3.85
N ILE A 10 1.02 7.15 4.78
CA ILE A 10 1.39 5.73 4.64
C ILE A 10 0.15 4.84 4.64
N ALA A 11 -0.82 5.09 5.53
CA ALA A 11 -2.07 4.33 5.57
C ALA A 11 -2.88 4.47 4.28
N LEU A 12 -2.96 5.68 3.72
CA LEU A 12 -3.65 5.93 2.45
C LEU A 12 -2.94 5.26 1.27
N MET A 13 -1.61 5.35 1.20
CA MET A 13 -0.83 4.67 0.16
C MET A 13 -0.99 3.16 0.27
N ALA A 14 -0.85 2.58 1.47
CA ALA A 14 -1.03 1.14 1.69
C ALA A 14 -2.44 0.66 1.32
N LEU A 15 -3.47 1.44 1.66
CA LEU A 15 -4.85 1.12 1.29
C LEU A 15 -5.05 1.14 -0.23
N GLY A 16 -4.57 2.19 -0.90
CA GLY A 16 -4.67 2.33 -2.35
C GLY A 16 -3.92 1.23 -3.10
N GLU A 17 -2.66 0.99 -2.72
CA GLU A 17 -1.81 -0.04 -3.31
C GLU A 17 -2.43 -1.43 -3.12
N GLY A 18 -2.91 -1.73 -1.91
CA GLY A 18 -3.52 -3.00 -1.58
C GLY A 18 -4.80 -3.28 -2.39
N VAL A 19 -5.69 -2.28 -2.52
CA VAL A 19 -6.91 -2.40 -3.35
C VAL A 19 -6.56 -2.63 -4.82
N MET A 20 -5.57 -1.92 -5.34
CA MET A 20 -5.13 -2.07 -6.72
C MET A 20 -4.45 -3.43 -6.96
N ALA A 21 -3.68 -3.94 -6.01
CA ALA A 21 -3.07 -5.26 -6.07
C ALA A 21 -4.13 -6.38 -6.04
N VAL A 22 -5.22 -6.20 -5.30
CA VAL A 22 -6.37 -7.14 -5.31
C VAL A 22 -7.10 -7.13 -6.65
N ARG A 23 -7.44 -5.93 -7.15
CA ARG A 23 -8.29 -5.77 -8.35
C ARG A 23 -7.52 -6.05 -9.64
N HIS A 24 -6.26 -5.62 -9.70
CA HIS A 24 -5.44 -5.59 -10.91
C HIS A 24 -4.00 -6.11 -10.68
N PRO A 25 -3.81 -7.32 -10.13
CA PRO A 25 -2.49 -7.84 -9.71
C PRO A 25 -1.45 -7.90 -10.83
N ARG A 26 -1.88 -8.04 -12.09
CA ARG A 26 -1.01 -8.11 -13.27
C ARG A 26 -0.75 -6.77 -13.95
N ARG A 27 -1.58 -5.76 -13.70
CA ARG A 27 -1.43 -4.42 -14.30
C ARG A 27 -0.66 -3.48 -13.38
N LEU A 28 -0.58 -3.78 -12.09
CA LEU A 28 0.16 -2.98 -11.11
C LEU A 28 1.68 -3.20 -11.25
N ALA A 29 2.10 -4.45 -11.46
CA ALA A 29 3.52 -4.82 -11.59
C ALA A 29 4.32 -4.02 -12.63
N PRO A 30 3.85 -3.82 -13.87
CA PRO A 30 4.58 -3.03 -14.86
C PRO A 30 4.62 -1.53 -14.55
N LEU A 31 3.75 -0.98 -13.69
CA LEU A 31 3.80 0.44 -13.32
C LEU A 31 5.04 0.77 -12.45
N TRP A 32 5.62 -0.26 -11.83
CA TRP A 32 6.80 -0.18 -10.98
C TRP A 32 8.08 -0.65 -11.67
N GLU A 33 8.02 -1.08 -12.94
CA GLU A 33 9.21 -1.45 -13.73
C GLU A 33 10.19 -0.28 -13.92
N GLY A 34 9.73 0.97 -13.79
CA GLY A 34 10.56 2.18 -13.79
C GLY A 34 10.94 2.72 -12.40
N GLY A 35 10.54 2.05 -11.32
CA GLY A 35 10.79 2.49 -9.94
C GLY A 35 12.17 2.08 -9.40
N PRO A 36 12.60 2.62 -8.24
CA PRO A 36 13.87 2.24 -7.62
C PRO A 36 13.95 0.71 -7.37
N SER A 37 15.14 0.15 -7.62
CA SER A 37 15.47 -1.30 -7.67
C SER A 37 14.71 -2.27 -6.74
N PRO A 38 14.49 -2.01 -5.43
CA PRO A 38 13.76 -2.96 -4.58
C PRO A 38 12.31 -3.21 -5.03
N PHE A 39 11.69 -2.26 -5.74
CA PHE A 39 10.32 -2.41 -6.23
C PHE A 39 10.27 -3.27 -7.51
N GLY A 40 11.24 -3.15 -8.43
CA GLY A 40 11.23 -3.90 -9.69
C GLY A 40 11.35 -5.43 -9.53
N ALA A 41 12.20 -5.90 -8.61
CA ALA A 41 12.41 -7.34 -8.39
C ALA A 41 11.18 -8.04 -7.75
N GLY A 42 10.49 -7.34 -6.84
CA GLY A 42 9.25 -7.83 -6.23
C GLY A 42 8.11 -7.94 -7.24
N GLU A 43 8.07 -7.06 -8.24
CA GLU A 43 6.98 -6.98 -9.19
C GLU A 43 7.01 -8.06 -10.27
N ALA A 44 8.21 -8.49 -10.70
CA ALA A 44 8.34 -9.68 -11.55
C ALA A 44 7.84 -10.96 -10.86
N TRP A 45 7.94 -11.04 -9.53
CA TRP A 45 7.35 -12.15 -8.77
C TRP A 45 5.83 -12.00 -8.63
N ARG A 46 5.34 -10.79 -8.33
CA ARG A 46 3.90 -10.47 -8.22
C ARG A 46 3.13 -10.71 -9.52
N ALA A 47 3.74 -10.41 -10.67
CA ALA A 47 3.18 -10.69 -11.99
C ALA A 47 3.02 -12.20 -12.25
N ARG A 48 3.96 -13.01 -11.78
CA ARG A 48 3.94 -14.48 -11.91
C ARG A 48 2.98 -15.16 -10.92
N HIS A 49 2.70 -14.55 -9.77
CA HIS A 49 1.87 -15.14 -8.71
C HIS A 49 0.65 -14.26 -8.36
N PRO A 50 -0.32 -14.08 -9.29
CA PRO A 50 -1.44 -13.15 -9.08
C PRO A 50 -2.33 -13.51 -7.88
N GLY A 51 -2.43 -14.79 -7.52
CA GLY A 51 -3.15 -15.21 -6.31
C GLY A 51 -2.49 -14.71 -5.03
N SER A 52 -1.16 -14.88 -4.92
CA SER A 52 -0.39 -14.38 -3.79
C SER A 52 -0.38 -12.86 -3.73
N THR A 53 -0.29 -12.18 -4.88
CA THR A 53 -0.37 -10.71 -4.98
C THR A 53 -1.71 -10.18 -4.45
N ARG A 54 -2.82 -10.87 -4.74
CA ARG A 54 -4.12 -10.51 -4.18
C ARG A 54 -4.16 -10.70 -2.67
N ALA A 55 -3.60 -11.78 -2.15
CA ALA A 55 -3.56 -12.03 -0.71
C ALA A 55 -2.73 -10.98 0.04
N ILE A 56 -1.57 -10.62 -0.51
CA ILE A 56 -0.72 -9.55 0.02
C ILE A 56 -1.44 -8.21 -0.05
N GLY A 57 -2.04 -7.87 -1.20
CA GLY A 57 -2.81 -6.63 -1.37
C GLY A 57 -4.00 -6.54 -0.42
N ALA A 58 -4.69 -7.65 -0.15
CA ALA A 58 -5.77 -7.69 0.83
C ALA A 58 -5.26 -7.43 2.26
N ALA A 59 -4.09 -7.99 2.61
CA ALA A 59 -3.45 -7.74 3.90
C ALA A 59 -2.98 -6.28 4.03
N GLU A 60 -2.39 -5.70 2.98
CA GLU A 60 -1.99 -4.29 2.93
C GLU A 60 -3.19 -3.35 3.05
N ALA A 61 -4.28 -3.64 2.33
CA ALA A 61 -5.51 -2.88 2.41
C ALA A 61 -6.13 -2.94 3.82
N ALA A 62 -6.18 -4.13 4.43
CA ALA A 62 -6.69 -4.30 5.79
C ALA A 62 -5.82 -3.56 6.83
N ALA A 63 -4.49 -3.61 6.67
CA ALA A 63 -3.56 -2.88 7.54
C ALA A 63 -3.71 -1.36 7.37
N GLY A 64 -3.79 -0.88 6.13
CA GLY A 64 -4.04 0.54 5.81
C GLY A 64 -5.35 1.03 6.39
N LEU A 65 -6.42 0.24 6.28
CA LEU A 65 -7.72 0.55 6.87
C LEU A 65 -7.65 0.59 8.41
N GLY A 66 -6.99 -0.37 9.05
CA GLY A 66 -6.80 -0.40 10.50
C GLY A 66 -5.98 0.79 11.02
N LEU A 67 -5.01 1.26 10.25
CA LEU A 67 -4.25 2.47 10.55
C LEU A 67 -5.08 3.75 10.34
N ALA A 68 -5.88 3.80 9.26
CA ALA A 68 -6.75 4.93 8.93
C ALA A 68 -7.93 5.07 9.92
N ALA A 69 -8.40 3.96 10.49
CA ALA A 69 -9.43 3.96 11.53
C ALA A 69 -8.97 4.57 12.86
N ARG A 70 -7.66 4.84 13.02
CA ARG A 70 -7.15 5.49 14.23
C ARG A 70 -7.54 6.98 14.25
N PRO A 71 -7.85 7.54 15.44
CA PRO A 71 -8.23 8.94 15.56
C PRO A 71 -7.19 9.86 14.92
N LEU A 72 -7.66 10.70 14.01
CA LEU A 72 -6.92 11.84 13.50
C LEU A 72 -6.43 12.69 14.68
N PRO A 73 -5.18 13.18 14.66
CA PRO A 73 -4.77 14.20 15.61
C PRO A 73 -5.78 15.36 15.54
N GLY A 74 -6.32 15.76 16.70
CA GLY A 74 -7.24 16.89 16.76
C GLY A 74 -6.62 18.15 16.16
N PRO A 75 -7.45 19.09 15.66
CA PRO A 75 -6.94 20.35 15.14
C PRO A 75 -6.05 21.01 16.20
N ARG A 76 -4.91 21.53 15.76
CA ARG A 76 -4.05 22.34 16.61
C ARG A 76 -4.85 23.59 16.99
N SER A 77 -5.21 23.69 18.27
CA SER A 77 -5.62 24.95 18.87
C SER A 77 -4.34 25.74 19.11
N ASP A 78 -3.91 26.49 18.10
CA ASP A 78 -2.88 27.52 18.21
C ASP A 78 -3.56 28.86 18.58
#